data_AF-A0A9D2A6W9-F1
#
_entry.id   AF-A0A9D2A6W9-F1
#
_cell.length_a   1.000
_cell.length_b   1.000
_cell.length_c   1.000
_cell.angle_alpha   90.00
_cell.angle_beta   90.00
_cell.angle_gamma   90.00
#
_symmetry.space_group_name_H-M   'P 1'
#
loop_
_entity.id
_entity.type
_entity.pdbx_description
1 polymer ?
#
loop_
_entity_poly.entity_id
_entity_poly.type
_entity_poly.pdbx_seq_one_letter_code
_entity_poly.pdbx_strand_id
1 'polypeptide(L)' 'MRLNCGDTVPKSCSYTVVNEQGEVIGKVFMNEGETFPPTQVSGCHYEMD' A
#
# COMPACT_ATOMS: atom_id res chain seq x y z
N MET A 1 -9.43 -1.43 -1.98
CA MET A 1 -9.26 -0.01 -2.36
C MET A 1 -7.84 0.11 -2.89
N ARG A 2 -7.63 0.55 -4.13
CA ARG A 2 -6.29 0.63 -4.73
C ARG A 2 -5.66 1.96 -4.34
N LEU A 3 -4.63 1.92 -3.50
CA LEU A 3 -3.91 3.08 -2.97
C LEU A 3 -2.50 3.10 -3.56
N ASN A 4 -1.99 4.26 -3.96
CA ASN A 4 -0.68 4.39 -4.58
C ASN A 4 0.35 4.92 -3.58
N CYS A 5 1.63 4.75 -3.92
CA CYS A 5 2.69 5.44 -3.19
C CYS A 5 2.52 6.96 -3.28
N GLY A 6 2.77 7.67 -2.18
CA GLY A 6 2.54 9.11 -2.09
C GLY A 6 1.10 9.52 -1.74
N ASP A 7 0.13 8.60 -1.77
CA ASP A 7 -1.21 8.89 -1.26
C ASP A 7 -1.20 9.01 0.27
N THR A 8 -2.15 9.78 0.81
CA THR A 8 -2.38 9.84 2.25
C THR A 8 -3.13 8.59 2.71
N VAL A 9 -2.64 7.98 3.79
CA VAL A 9 -3.23 6.80 4.39
C VAL A 9 -4.60 7.16 4.95
N PRO A 10 -5.70 6.56 4.43
CA PRO A 10 -7.05 6.95 4.81
C PRO A 10 -7.45 6.43 6.19
N LYS A 11 -6.79 5.37 6.68
CA LYS A 11 -7.11 4.73 7.96
C LYS A 11 -5.90 3.98 8.51
N SER A 12 -5.73 3.97 9.83
CA SER A 12 -4.71 3.15 10.47
C SER A 12 -5.05 1.67 10.36
N CYS A 13 -4.30 0.90 9.58
CA CYS A 13 -4.43 -0.55 9.48
C CYS A 13 -3.22 -1.17 8.79
N SER A 14 -3.26 -2.50 8.64
CA SER A 14 -2.29 -3.20 7.81
C SER A 14 -2.71 -3.13 6.34
N TYR A 15 -1.78 -2.75 5.48
CA TYR A 15 -1.93 -2.73 4.04
C TYR A 15 -1.04 -3.79 3.43
N THR A 16 -1.57 -4.55 2.49
CA THR A 16 -0.80 -5.49 1.66
C THR A 16 -0.29 -4.77 0.43
N VAL A 17 0.94 -5.07 0.04
CA VAL A 17 1.54 -4.58 -1.21
C VAL A 17 1.30 -5.64 -2.26
N VAL A 18 0.54 -5.29 -3.28
CA VAL A 18 0.16 -6.17 -4.39
C VAL A 18 0.91 -5.74 -5.63
N ASN A 19 1.50 -6.68 -6.36
CA ASN A 19 2.19 -6.41 -7.63
C ASN A 19 1.20 -6.41 -8.83
N GLU A 20 1.69 -6.10 -10.03
CA GLU A 20 0.87 -6.09 -11.25
C GLU A 20 0.27 -7.47 -11.61
N GLN A 21 0.85 -8.55 -11.07
CA GLN A 21 0.39 -9.93 -11.27
C GLN A 21 -0.72 -10.31 -10.27
N GLY A 22 -1.06 -9.43 -9.32
CA GLY A 22 -2.04 -9.70 -8.27
C GLY A 22 -1.48 -10.48 -7.08
N GLU A 23 -0.17 -10.63 -6.98
CA GLU A 23 0.48 -11.33 -5.88
C GLU A 23 0.81 -10.36 -4.73
N VAL A 24 0.60 -10.82 -3.50
CA VAL A 24 1.00 -10.09 -2.30
C VAL A 24 2.51 -10.26 -2.10
N ILE A 25 3.25 -9.19 -2.29
CA ILE A 25 4.71 -9.16 -2.15
C ILE A 25 5.16 -8.58 -0.80
N GLY A 26 4.23 -8.08 0.00
CA GLY A 26 4.54 -7.52 1.32
C GLY A 26 3.31 -7.11 2.12
N LYS A 27 3.54 -6.78 3.39
CA LYS A 27 2.55 -6.18 4.29
C LYS A 27 3.22 -5.07 5.08
N VAL A 28 2.55 -3.93 5.20
CA VAL A 28 3.03 -2.77 5.94
C VAL A 28 1.91 -2.28 6.85
N PHE A 29 2.24 -1.93 8.08
CA PHE A 29 1.31 -1.25 8.97
C PHE A 29 1.48 0.25 8.79
N MET A 30 0.39 0.95 8.50
CA MET A 30 0.39 2.39 8.26
C MET A 30 -0.64 3.05 9.16
N ASN A 31 -0.35 4.26 9.63
CA ASN A 31 -1.28 5.05 10.43
C ASN A 31 -2.01 6.09 9.56
N GLU A 32 -3.26 6.37 9.90
CA GLU A 32 -4.07 7.41 9.27
C GLU A 32 -3.34 8.75 9.25
N GLY A 33 -3.35 9.40 8.09
CA GLY A 33 -2.65 10.66 7.87
C GLY A 33 -1.17 10.54 7.51
N GLU A 34 -0.57 9.35 7.60
CA GLU A 34 0.77 9.11 7.05
C GLU A 34 0.75 9.08 5.51
N THR A 35 1.91 9.13 4.88
CA THR A 35 2.04 9.01 3.42
C THR A 35 2.53 7.62 3.07
N PHE A 36 1.89 6.96 2.10
CA PHE A 36 2.33 5.64 1.65
C PHE A 36 3.77 5.69 1.13
N PRO A 37 4.65 4.79 1.61
CA PRO A 37 6.04 4.77 1.18
C PRO A 37 6.14 4.43 -0.32
N PRO A 38 7.27 4.76 -0.97
CA PRO A 38 7.53 4.30 -2.32
C PRO A 38 7.55 2.78 -2.37
N THR A 39 6.81 2.20 -3.31
CA THR A 39 6.88 0.77 -3.59
C THR A 39 8.20 0.45 -4.29
N GLN A 40 8.78 -0.72 -3.98
CA GLN A 40 10.08 -1.12 -4.52
C GLN A 40 10.04 -1.41 -6.03
N VAL A 41 8.85 -1.65 -6.59
CA VAL A 41 8.64 -1.97 -8.01
C VAL A 41 7.56 -1.05 -8.56
N SER A 42 7.75 -0.61 -9.81
CA SER A 42 6.73 0.13 -10.55
C SER A 42 5.50 -0.75 -10.78
N GLY A 43 4.31 -0.18 -10.62
CA GLY A 43 3.04 -0.90 -10.83
C GLY A 43 2.48 -1.62 -9.59
N CYS A 44 3.21 -1.62 -8.47
CA CYS A 44 2.67 -2.07 -7.20
C CYS A 44 1.67 -1.08 -6.60
N HIS A 45 0.69 -1.59 -5.87
CA HIS A 45 -0.29 -0.78 -5.13
C HIS A 45 -0.54 -1.35 -3.73
N TYR A 46 -1.08 -0.52 -2.86
CA TYR A 46 -1.51 -0.91 -1.52
C TYR A 46 -2.99 -1.29 -1.54
N GLU A 47 -3.31 -2.39 -0.86
CA GLU A 47 -4.68 -2.80 -0.57
C GLU A 47 -4.88 -2.87 0.93
N MET A 48 -6.05 -2.42 1.38
CA MET A 48 -6.47 -2.57 2.76
C MET A 48 -6.96 -4.00 2.96
N ASP A 49 -6.39 -4.69 3.96
CA ASP A 49 -6.85 -5.99 4.46
C ASP A 49 -8.23 -5.85 5.14
#